data_AF-A0A1C6BCR9-F1
#
_entry.id   AF-A0A1C6BCR9-F1
#
_cell.length_a   1.000
_cell.length_b   1.000
_cell.length_c   1.000
_cell.angle_alpha   90.00
_cell.angle_beta   90.00
_cell.angle_gamma   90.00
#
_symmetry.space_group_name_H-M   'P 1'
#
loop_
_entity.id
_entity.type
_entity.pdbx_description
1 polymer ?
#
loop_
_entity_poly.entity_id
_entity_poly.type
_entity_poly.pdbx_seq_one_letter_code
_entity_poly.pdbx_strand_id
1 'polypeptide(L)'
;MKNNYFPSNSMLEEAVIKSLELLNGTATTKQINQKVIEVLELPDEIVQLEDESGLGTKLNYRLRWARTNLKSKGKIKNVTKGTWSLS
;
A
#
# COMPACT_ATOMS: atom_id res chain seq x y z
N MET A 1 -2.72 -9.25 23.31
CA MET A 1 -3.56 -9.90 22.27
C MET A 1 -3.19 -9.26 20.94
N LYS A 2 -2.53 -9.99 20.04
CA LYS A 2 -2.31 -9.48 18.68
C LYS A 2 -3.65 -9.59 17.97
N ASN A 3 -4.39 -8.48 17.89
CA ASN A 3 -5.59 -8.44 17.06
C ASN A 3 -5.11 -8.66 15.62
N ASN A 4 -5.46 -9.80 15.01
CA ASN A 4 -5.30 -10.07 13.57
C ASN A 4 -6.27 -9.19 12.77
N TYR A 5 -6.20 -7.87 12.98
CA TYR A 5 -7.04 -6.90 12.32
C TYR A 5 -6.41 -6.53 10.99
N PHE A 6 -7.09 -6.87 9.90
CA PHE A 6 -6.68 -6.42 8.59
C PHE A 6 -6.81 -4.88 8.52
N PRO A 7 -5.76 -4.13 8.12
CA PRO A 7 -5.79 -2.67 8.12
C PRO A 7 -6.95 -2.10 7.28
N SER A 8 -7.57 -1.03 7.77
CA SER A 8 -8.65 -0.34 7.08
C SER A 8 -8.13 0.38 5.82
N ASN A 9 -9.03 0.74 4.91
CA ASN A 9 -8.63 1.46 3.68
C ASN A 9 -7.92 2.78 4.00
N SER A 10 -8.43 3.56 4.96
CA SER A 10 -7.80 4.83 5.38
C SER A 10 -6.39 4.60 5.94
N MET A 11 -6.21 3.55 6.74
CA MET A 11 -4.91 3.21 7.33
C MET A 11 -3.90 2.80 6.26
N LEU A 12 -4.34 2.07 5.22
CA LEU A 12 -3.51 1.75 4.06
C LEU A 12 -3.17 2.99 3.22
N GLU A 13 -4.11 3.92 3.04
CA GLU A 13 -3.86 5.17 2.35
C GLU A 13 -2.81 6.03 3.07
N GLU A 14 -2.94 6.19 4.39
CA GLU A 14 -1.94 6.89 5.22
C GLU A 14 -0.58 6.20 5.16
N ALA A 15 -0.55 4.86 5.26
CA ALA A 15 0.68 4.09 5.17
C ALA A 15 1.36 4.24 3.80
N VAL A 16 0.60 4.35 2.71
CA VAL A 16 1.14 4.59 1.36
C VAL A 16 1.79 5.98 1.28
N ILE A 17 1.15 7.01 1.83
CA ILE A 17 1.73 8.36 1.88
C ILE A 17 3.03 8.34 2.69
N LYS A 18 3.00 7.80 3.91
CA LYS A 18 4.17 7.70 4.79
C LYS A 18 5.29 6.89 4.14
N SER A 19 4.95 5.81 3.43
CA SER A 19 5.92 5.02 2.68
C SER A 19 6.59 5.82 1.58
N LEU A 20 5.83 6.63 0.84
CA LEU A 20 6.40 7.50 -0.18
C LEU A 20 7.29 8.59 0.44
N GLU A 21 6.89 9.20 1.56
CA GLU A 21 7.72 10.18 2.30
C GLU A 21 9.06 9.57 2.72
N LEU A 22 9.04 8.34 3.26
CA LEU A 22 10.23 7.59 3.66
C LEU A 22 11.10 7.16 2.48
N LEU A 23 10.53 7.07 1.27
CA LEU A 23 11.22 6.70 0.03
C LEU A 23 11.60 7.94 -0.80
N ASN A 24 11.83 9.08 -0.15
CA ASN A 24 12.21 10.35 -0.79
C ASN A 24 11.17 10.89 -1.80
N GLY A 25 9.90 10.56 -1.59
CA GLY A 25 8.76 11.10 -2.33
C GLY A 25 8.42 10.37 -3.63
N THR A 26 9.28 9.49 -4.16
CA THR A 26 8.99 8.71 -5.38
C THR A 26 9.41 7.25 -5.21
N ALA A 27 8.50 6.32 -5.50
CA ALA A 27 8.77 4.90 -5.39
C ALA A 27 7.93 4.04 -6.33
N THR A 28 8.44 2.85 -6.62
CA THR A 28 7.69 1.83 -7.36
C THR A 28 6.61 1.19 -6.50
N THR A 29 5.61 0.61 -7.15
CA THR A 29 4.53 -0.17 -6.54
C THR A 29 5.07 -1.22 -5.59
N LYS A 30 6.15 -1.92 -5.98
CA LYS A 30 6.77 -2.96 -5.17
C LYS A 30 7.43 -2.38 -3.91
N GLN A 31 8.18 -1.28 -4.06
CA GLN A 31 8.82 -0.60 -2.92
C GLN A 31 7.79 -0.04 -1.94
N ILE A 32 6.72 0.57 -2.44
CA ILE A 32 5.63 1.08 -1.59
C ILE A 32 4.98 -0.07 -0.82
N ASN A 33 4.64 -1.18 -1.50
CA ASN A 33 3.99 -2.30 -0.82
C ASN A 33 4.89 -2.89 0.27
N GLN A 34 6.18 -3.07 -0.01
CA GLN A 34 7.16 -3.54 0.98
C GLN A 34 7.24 -2.58 2.17
N LYS A 35 7.32 -1.27 1.88
CA LYS A 35 7.44 -0.25 2.91
C LYS A 35 6.18 -0.12 3.77
N VAL A 36 5.00 -0.32 3.20
CA VAL A 36 3.74 -0.36 3.96
C VAL A 36 3.72 -1.52 4.94
N ILE A 37 4.22 -2.69 4.55
CA ILE A 37 4.34 -3.87 5.43
C ILE A 37 5.25 -3.55 6.62
N GLU A 38 6.40 -2.91 6.36
CA GLU A 38 7.32 -2.44 7.40
C GLU A 38 6.68 -1.38 8.31
N VAL A 39 6.01 -0.38 7.74
CA VAL A 39 5.43 0.76 8.48
C VAL A 39 4.27 0.34 9.37
N LEU A 40 3.47 -0.63 8.94
CA LEU A 40 2.33 -1.16 9.67
C LEU A 40 2.65 -2.41 10.48
N GLU A 41 3.91 -2.88 10.44
CA GLU A 41 4.39 -4.11 11.09
C GLU A 41 3.43 -5.30 10.87
N LEU A 42 2.97 -5.47 9.62
CA LEU A 42 1.95 -6.46 9.29
C LEU A 42 2.51 -7.88 9.44
N PRO A 43 1.80 -8.79 10.12
CA PRO A 43 2.23 -10.18 10.23
C PRO A 43 2.13 -10.89 8.88
N ASP A 44 3.01 -11.87 8.65
CA ASP A 44 3.06 -12.64 7.40
C ASP A 44 1.71 -13.28 7.03
N GLU A 45 0.91 -13.68 8.02
CA GLU A 45 -0.44 -14.20 7.83
C GLU A 45 -1.35 -13.24 7.04
N ILE A 46 -1.19 -11.93 7.22
CA ILE A 46 -1.96 -10.90 6.50
C ILE A 46 -1.31 -10.57 5.16
N VAL A 47 0.03 -10.58 5.11
CA VAL A 47 0.79 -10.27 3.89
C VAL A 47 0.60 -11.35 2.83
N GLN A 48 0.63 -12.62 3.24
CA GLN A 48 0.47 -13.80 2.40
C GLN A 48 -0.97 -14.25 2.22
N LEU A 49 -1.93 -13.52 2.81
CA LEU A 49 -3.34 -13.85 2.66
C LEU A 49 -3.74 -13.75 1.19
N GLU A 50 -4.04 -14.89 0.58
CA GLU A 50 -4.47 -14.95 -0.82
C GLU A 50 -5.79 -14.21 -1.03
N ASP A 51 -5.87 -13.52 -2.16
CA ASP A 51 -7.12 -12.95 -2.62
C ASP A 51 -8.02 -14.06 -3.20
N GLU A 52 -9.34 -13.92 -3.10
CA GLU A 52 -10.33 -14.91 -3.57
C GLU A 52 -10.17 -15.24 -5.07
N SER A 53 -9.52 -14.35 -5.83
CA SER A 53 -9.28 -14.53 -7.27
C SER A 53 -7.98 -15.27 -7.61
N GLY A 54 -7.12 -15.58 -6.63
CA GLY A 54 -5.83 -16.28 -6.84
C GLY A 54 -4.77 -15.50 -7.63
N LEU A 55 -5.03 -14.23 -7.98
CA LEU A 55 -4.14 -13.38 -8.79
C LEU A 55 -3.11 -12.60 -7.95
N GLY A 56 -3.07 -12.82 -6.64
CA GLY A 56 -2.18 -12.17 -5.70
C GLY A 56 -2.72 -12.18 -4.27
N THR A 57 -2.13 -11.37 -3.41
CA THR A 57 -2.53 -11.26 -2.01
C THR A 57 -3.60 -10.18 -1.83
N LYS A 58 -4.50 -10.37 -0.86
CA LYS A 58 -5.54 -9.39 -0.51
C LYS A 58 -4.95 -8.03 -0.16
N LEU A 59 -3.76 -8.01 0.46
CA LEU A 59 -3.01 -6.78 0.74
C LEU A 59 -2.63 -6.04 -0.53
N ASN A 60 -2.08 -6.74 -1.54
CA ASN A 60 -1.73 -6.13 -2.81
C ASN A 60 -2.95 -5.54 -3.54
N TYR A 61 -4.09 -6.24 -3.49
CA TYR A 61 -5.35 -5.74 -4.04
C TYR A 61 -5.80 -4.45 -3.35
N ARG A 62 -5.83 -4.41 -2.01
CA ARG A 62 -6.24 -3.21 -1.28
C ARG A 62 -5.26 -2.06 -1.44
N LEU A 63 -3.96 -2.31 -1.51
CA LEU A 63 -2.95 -1.27 -1.80
C LEU A 63 -3.08 -0.69 -3.20
N ARG A 64 -3.53 -1.48 -4.19
CA ARG A 64 -3.87 -0.96 -5.51
C ARG A 64 -5.00 0.07 -5.41
N TRP A 65 -6.07 -0.24 -4.67
CA TRP A 65 -7.17 0.69 -4.45
C TRP A 65 -6.77 1.92 -3.64
N ALA A 66 -5.98 1.76 -2.57
CA ALA A 66 -5.46 2.88 -1.79
C ALA A 66 -4.73 3.91 -2.67
N ARG A 67 -3.87 3.45 -3.59
CA ARG A 67 -3.19 4.34 -4.55
C ARG A 67 -4.14 5.01 -5.54
N THR A 68 -5.13 4.29 -6.05
CA THR A 68 -6.17 4.86 -6.93
C THR A 68 -6.94 5.97 -6.22
N ASN A 69 -7.33 5.74 -4.96
CA ASN A 69 -8.02 6.73 -4.14
C ASN A 69 -7.14 7.95 -3.88
N LEU A 70 -5.89 7.75 -3.46
CA LEU A 70 -4.93 8.84 -3.21
C LEU A 70 -4.65 9.66 -4.47
N LYS A 71 -4.59 9.01 -5.65
CA LYS A 71 -4.50 9.69 -6.93
C LYS A 71 -5.74 10.54 -7.19
N SER A 72 -6.94 9.98 -6.98
CA SER A 72 -8.19 10.72 -7.14
C SER A 72 -8.30 11.90 -6.16
N LYS A 73 -7.68 11.80 -4.99
CA LYS A 73 -7.59 12.88 -3.98
C LYS A 73 -6.47 13.89 -4.26
N GLY A 74 -5.69 13.70 -5.34
CA GLY A 74 -4.55 14.57 -5.69
C GLY A 74 -3.36 14.49 -4.72
N LYS A 75 -3.26 13.43 -3.91
CA LYS A 75 -2.15 13.25 -2.95
C LYS A 75 -0.91 12.63 -3.59
N ILE A 76 -1.11 11.76 -4.57
CA ILE A 76 -0.04 11.09 -5.29
C ILE A 76 -0.29 11.15 -6.80
N LYS A 77 0.78 11.09 -7.58
CA LYS A 77 0.77 11.07 -9.03
C LYS A 77 1.47 9.81 -9.55
N ASN A 78 0.95 9.26 -10.63
CA ASN A 78 1.59 8.15 -11.34
C ASN A 78 2.54 8.75 -12.38
N VAL A 79 3.84 8.69 -12.09
CA VAL A 79 4.87 9.35 -12.92
C VAL A 79 5.17 8.50 -14.15
N THR A 80 5.31 7.18 -13.94
CA THR A 80 5.53 6.17 -14.99
C THR A 80 4.79 4.90 -14.59
N LYS A 81 4.50 4.01 -15.54
CA LYS A 81 3.74 2.77 -15.27
C LYS A 81 4.34 1.99 -14.09
N GLY A 82 3.64 2.01 -12.95
CA GLY A 82 4.04 1.31 -11.73
C GLY A 82 4.88 2.15 -10.74
N THR A 83 5.19 3.40 -11.06
CA THR A 83 5.93 4.35 -10.23
C THR A 83 5.02 5.49 -9.78
N TRP A 84 5.03 5.76 -8.48
CA TRP A 84 4.20 6.77 -7.85
C TRP A 84 5.07 7.79 -7.15
N SER A 85 4.65 9.05 -7.20
CA SER A 85 5.28 10.16 -6.49
C SER A 85 4.24 10.87 -5.64
N LEU A 86 4.66 11.46 -4.52
CA LEU A 86 3.87 12.49 -3.85
C LEU A 86 3.61 13.63 -4.82
N SER A 87 2.39 14.19 -4.77
CA SER A 87 2.00 15.29 -5.65
C SER A 87 2.78 16.55 -5.32
#